data_AF-A0A1L9NJL5-F1
#
_entry.id   AF-A0A1L9NJL5-F1
#
_cell.length_a   1.000
_cell.length_b   1.000
_cell.length_c   1.000
_cell.angle_alpha   90.00
_cell.angle_beta   90.00
_cell.angle_gamma   90.00
#
_symmetry.space_group_name_H-M   'P 1'
#
loop_
_entity.id
_entity.type
_entity.pdbx_description
1 polymer ?
#
loop_
_entity_poly.entity_id
_entity_poly.type
_entity_poly.pdbx_seq_one_letter_code
_entity_poly.pdbx_strand_id
1 'polypeptide(L)'
;MPSKGITVYSYIGVPGYEVGFAVPQQEVLHDAAHNFTSRQLEIDSSHIQGLGNFTGRFEWTVFRYGERVAGAHNDVNSLTGKIEGGTMVATQDFHPIVTEDAIITYGFYAAGHGEVGLTDRHQCYVTICSRENREWMGSVAPPGSPAAQQPFSRFVLAAPHDNGMNGMTACEAIFQHLDSDMLAVVRRLVPLLEHVNHVPDHFLMKKLPHIVYGLSITQKKTVSTMLAMGARYFEFRPAKLLPMFQKVSALRDTFYFQHACIPGIAFDEFLREQVAFLDENQTEIVTIHIRWDNIVADCQRPTEDEISDLFNEACARAVRSPLTWGTRECFEQPIEDLRRTGTRLIVVIEADKYDSWTAEAYATLSADSIIDRFESMTTEGQADSDLTILQCQATSQSIKEVLVYSVFSAAAASSCLTSTKGMLDMQTLPWIRKNALDRLRAERTIVLMNDFIDGATVDTSIMLSHQRLSL
;
A
#
# COMPACT_ATOMS: atom_id res chain seq x y z
N MET A 1 35.87 4.64 12.06
CA MET A 1 35.16 3.71 12.97
C MET A 1 34.04 3.08 12.16
N PRO A 2 33.77 1.77 12.28
CA PRO A 2 32.65 1.15 11.56
C PRO A 2 31.31 1.79 11.95
N SER A 3 30.48 2.11 10.95
CA SER A 3 29.13 2.64 11.14
C SER A 3 28.12 2.01 10.18
N LYS A 4 26.84 2.04 10.58
CA LYS A 4 25.70 1.74 9.71
C LYS A 4 24.71 2.89 9.72
N GLY A 5 24.45 3.41 8.52
CA GLY A 5 23.50 4.51 8.32
C GLY A 5 22.04 4.07 8.33
N ILE A 6 21.19 4.95 8.86
CA ILE A 6 19.74 4.82 8.82
C ILE A 6 19.15 6.14 8.29
N THR A 7 18.17 6.04 7.40
CA THR A 7 17.37 7.18 6.95
C THR A 7 15.95 7.03 7.50
N VAL A 8 15.48 8.07 8.19
CA VAL A 8 14.16 8.08 8.84
C VAL A 8 13.24 9.08 8.16
N TYR A 9 11.96 8.70 8.07
CA TYR A 9 10.89 9.47 7.42
C TYR A 9 9.70 9.58 8.38
N SER A 10 9.02 10.72 8.40
CA SER A 10 7.78 10.85 9.17
C SER A 10 6.72 11.71 8.53
N TYR A 11 5.47 11.37 8.84
CA TYR A 11 4.29 12.20 8.57
C TYR A 11 3.34 12.16 9.77
N ILE A 12 2.91 13.32 10.25
CA ILE A 12 2.10 13.52 11.45
C ILE A 12 0.94 14.42 11.05
N GLY A 13 -0.22 13.82 10.82
CA GLY A 13 -1.47 14.50 10.46
C GLY A 13 -2.34 14.89 11.65
N VAL A 14 -1.95 14.52 12.87
CA VAL A 14 -2.76 14.71 14.09
C VAL A 14 -2.05 15.68 15.05
N PRO A 15 -2.69 16.79 15.46
CA PRO A 15 -2.13 17.71 16.44
C PRO A 15 -1.80 17.03 17.78
N GLY A 16 -0.73 17.49 18.44
CA GLY A 16 -0.31 16.97 19.74
C GLY A 16 0.50 15.68 19.68
N TYR A 17 0.71 15.10 18.50
CA TYR A 17 1.60 13.96 18.29
C TYR A 17 3.00 14.40 17.84
N GLU A 18 4.00 13.64 18.28
CA GLU A 18 5.41 13.79 17.91
C GLU A 18 6.02 12.41 17.64
N VAL A 19 7.02 12.34 16.76
CA VAL A 19 7.78 11.13 16.46
C VAL A 19 9.26 11.40 16.73
N GLY A 20 9.81 10.69 17.72
CA GLY A 20 11.24 10.67 18.01
C GLY A 20 11.94 9.51 17.30
N PHE A 21 13.14 9.73 16.80
CA PHE A 21 14.05 8.71 16.29
C PHE A 21 15.40 8.85 17.01
N ALA A 22 15.95 7.75 17.49
CA ALA A 22 17.21 7.75 18.22
C ALA A 22 18.15 6.62 17.78
N VAL A 23 19.44 6.92 17.82
CA VAL A 23 20.58 6.01 17.74
C VAL A 23 21.60 6.42 18.83
N PRO A 24 22.67 5.66 19.12
CA PRO A 24 23.64 6.08 20.13
C PRO A 24 24.18 7.50 19.90
N GLN A 25 23.93 8.39 20.87
CA GLN A 25 24.32 9.81 20.88
C GLN A 25 23.70 10.70 19.78
N GLN A 26 22.67 10.24 19.06
CA GLN A 26 21.89 11.10 18.15
C GLN A 26 20.40 10.87 18.35
N GLU A 27 19.64 11.96 18.40
CA GLU A 27 18.19 11.94 18.51
C GLU A 27 17.61 13.04 17.63
N VAL A 28 16.45 12.79 17.05
CA VAL A 28 15.65 13.81 16.38
C VAL A 28 14.17 13.62 16.72
N LEU A 29 13.48 14.74 16.93
CA LEU A 29 12.06 14.79 17.21
C LEU A 29 11.36 15.57 16.09
N HIS A 30 10.29 15.00 15.54
CA HIS A 30 9.44 15.62 14.54
C HIS A 30 8.02 15.78 15.08
N ASP A 31 7.37 16.89 14.71
CA ASP A 31 5.97 17.18 14.99
C ASP A 31 5.19 17.42 13.67
N ALA A 32 3.93 17.82 13.76
CA ALA A 32 3.08 18.10 12.59
C ALA A 32 3.62 19.21 11.65
N ALA A 33 4.53 20.08 12.10
CA ALA A 33 5.18 21.06 11.25
C ALA A 33 6.32 20.44 10.40
N HIS A 34 6.77 19.24 10.75
CA HIS A 34 7.89 18.52 10.10
C HIS A 34 7.41 17.40 9.16
N ASN A 35 6.35 17.64 8.40
CA ASN A 35 5.80 16.66 7.44
C ASN A 35 6.60 16.57 6.14
N PHE A 36 6.70 15.33 5.61
CA PHE A 36 7.50 15.01 4.41
C PHE A 36 8.98 15.38 4.56
N THR A 37 9.52 15.17 5.77
CA THR A 37 10.94 15.40 6.07
C THR A 37 11.68 14.08 6.20
N SER A 38 12.99 14.13 5.96
CA SER A 38 13.90 13.02 6.26
C SER A 38 15.07 13.48 7.12
N ARG A 39 15.62 12.51 7.85
CA ARG A 39 16.86 12.66 8.63
C ARG A 39 17.74 11.46 8.43
N GLN A 40 19.04 11.70 8.46
CA GLN A 40 20.06 10.66 8.43
C GLN A 40 20.62 10.50 9.84
N LEU A 41 20.60 9.27 10.33
CA LEU A 41 21.16 8.87 11.61
C LEU A 41 22.29 7.86 11.37
N GLU A 42 23.27 7.82 12.26
CA GLU A 42 24.41 6.88 12.17
C GLU A 42 24.55 6.08 13.47
N ILE A 43 24.55 4.75 13.33
CA ILE A 43 25.01 3.87 14.39
C ILE A 43 26.52 3.72 14.22
N ASP A 44 27.27 4.60 14.87
CA ASP A 44 28.74 4.58 14.90
C ASP A 44 29.25 3.81 16.12
N SER A 45 30.15 2.87 15.90
CA SER A 45 30.87 2.16 16.97
C SER A 45 31.59 3.07 17.95
N SER A 46 31.96 4.30 17.57
CA SER A 46 32.54 5.29 18.49
C SER A 46 31.57 5.75 19.58
N HIS A 47 30.26 5.63 19.34
CA HIS A 47 29.20 6.03 20.26
C HIS A 47 28.63 4.87 21.08
N ILE A 48 29.08 3.64 20.82
CA ILE A 48 28.63 2.42 21.48
C ILE A 48 29.56 2.12 22.68
N GLN A 49 28.98 1.91 23.86
CA GLN A 49 29.75 1.64 25.06
C GLN A 49 30.33 0.22 25.06
N GLY A 50 31.60 0.11 25.45
CA GLY A 50 32.34 -1.15 25.62
C GLY A 50 33.36 -1.41 24.51
N LEU A 51 34.57 -1.81 24.90
CA LEU A 51 35.63 -2.14 23.94
C LEU A 51 35.22 -3.35 23.09
N GLY A 52 35.19 -3.20 21.77
CA GLY A 52 34.80 -4.27 20.85
C GLY A 52 33.29 -4.52 20.75
N ASN A 53 32.46 -3.65 21.34
CA ASN A 53 31.02 -3.67 21.11
C ASN A 53 30.69 -2.91 19.81
N PHE A 54 29.99 -3.58 18.90
CA PHE A 54 29.56 -3.03 17.61
C PHE A 54 28.05 -2.95 17.46
N THR A 55 27.27 -3.35 18.47
CA THR A 55 25.81 -3.36 18.37
C THR A 55 25.23 -2.11 19.03
N GLY A 56 24.59 -1.26 18.23
CA GLY A 56 23.87 -0.08 18.68
C GLY A 56 22.39 -0.20 18.39
N ARG A 57 21.56 0.45 19.20
CA ARG A 57 20.10 0.42 19.04
C ARG A 57 19.63 1.59 18.20
N PHE A 58 18.85 1.28 17.16
CA PHE A 58 17.94 2.24 16.55
C PHE A 58 16.57 2.10 17.17
N GLU A 59 15.92 3.20 17.50
CA GLU A 59 14.55 3.20 17.98
C GLU A 59 13.75 4.38 17.41
N TRP A 60 12.44 4.16 17.26
CA TRP A 60 11.49 5.24 17.13
C TRP A 60 10.47 5.19 18.27
N THR A 61 10.01 6.36 18.69
CA THR A 61 9.04 6.54 19.76
C THR A 61 8.00 7.56 19.32
N VAL A 62 6.72 7.25 19.54
CA VAL A 62 5.62 8.21 19.33
C VAL A 62 5.18 8.77 20.66
N PHE A 63 5.06 10.09 20.73
CA PHE A 63 4.57 10.82 21.89
C PHE A 63 3.22 11.46 21.55
N ARG A 64 2.31 11.51 22.54
CA ARG A 64 1.05 12.26 22.52
C ARG A 64 1.07 13.19 23.72
N TYR A 65 1.11 14.50 23.47
CA TYR A 65 1.24 15.54 24.50
C TYR A 65 2.41 15.29 25.48
N GLY A 66 3.55 14.85 24.92
CA GLY A 66 4.76 14.51 25.69
C GLY A 66 4.77 13.13 26.35
N GLU A 67 3.66 12.38 26.32
CA GLU A 67 3.63 11.01 26.85
C GLU A 67 3.89 9.97 25.77
N ARG A 68 4.74 8.98 26.06
CA ARG A 68 5.02 7.89 25.12
C ARG A 68 3.79 6.99 24.95
N VAL A 69 3.33 6.84 23.70
CA VAL A 69 2.17 6.00 23.36
C VAL A 69 2.52 4.80 22.48
N ALA A 70 3.64 4.85 21.74
CA ALA A 70 4.13 3.74 20.93
C ALA A 70 5.65 3.78 20.76
N GLY A 71 6.25 2.68 20.32
CA GLY A 71 7.64 2.64 19.91
C GLY A 71 8.07 1.26 19.42
N ALA A 72 9.12 1.22 18.61
CA ALA A 72 9.77 -0.01 18.16
C ALA A 72 11.28 0.24 17.97
N HIS A 73 12.07 -0.84 17.97
CA HIS A 73 13.52 -0.72 17.90
C HIS A 73 14.15 -1.92 17.21
N ASN A 74 15.35 -1.73 16.65
CA ASN A 74 16.23 -2.78 16.16
C ASN A 74 17.64 -2.59 16.74
N ASP A 75 18.26 -3.69 17.12
CA ASP A 75 19.68 -3.72 17.47
C ASP A 75 20.48 -4.04 16.20
N VAL A 76 21.38 -3.13 15.84
CA VAL A 76 22.09 -3.14 14.55
C VAL A 76 23.59 -3.20 14.81
N ASN A 77 24.25 -4.12 14.12
CA ASN A 77 25.69 -4.24 14.13
C ASN A 77 26.32 -3.19 13.20
N SER A 78 27.06 -2.23 13.76
CA SER A 78 27.69 -1.12 13.03
C SER A 78 28.82 -1.57 12.09
N LEU A 79 29.37 -2.78 12.27
CA LEU A 79 30.40 -3.33 11.39
C LEU A 79 29.80 -4.06 10.19
N THR A 80 28.76 -4.85 10.41
CA THR A 80 28.17 -5.70 9.37
C THR A 80 26.88 -5.15 8.76
N GLY A 81 26.24 -4.19 9.43
CA GLY A 81 24.91 -3.69 9.09
C GLY A 81 23.79 -4.69 9.34
N LYS A 82 24.05 -5.82 10.02
CA LYS A 82 23.03 -6.83 10.30
C LYS A 82 22.14 -6.41 11.46
N ILE A 83 20.86 -6.80 11.36
CA ILE A 83 19.92 -6.75 12.47
C ILE A 83 20.19 -7.94 13.39
N GLU A 84 20.63 -7.67 14.61
CA GLU A 84 20.97 -8.67 15.64
C GLU A 84 19.75 -9.00 16.53
N GLY A 85 18.74 -8.12 16.56
CA GLY A 85 17.51 -8.29 17.34
C GLY A 85 16.58 -7.08 17.26
N GLY A 86 15.48 -7.12 18.01
CA GLY A 86 14.52 -6.03 18.12
C GLY A 86 13.08 -6.43 17.79
N THR A 87 12.25 -5.44 17.51
CA THR A 87 10.81 -5.59 17.27
C THR A 87 10.41 -5.33 15.81
N MET A 88 11.33 -4.91 14.94
CA MET A 88 11.08 -4.73 13.50
C MET A 88 11.97 -5.65 12.66
N VAL A 89 12.03 -6.94 13.03
CA VAL A 89 12.91 -7.94 12.39
C VAL A 89 12.30 -8.56 11.13
N ALA A 90 10.97 -8.58 11.03
CA ALA A 90 10.25 -9.06 9.86
C ALA A 90 9.16 -8.07 9.45
N THR A 91 9.00 -7.90 8.14
CA THR A 91 8.03 -6.92 7.60
C THR A 91 6.58 -7.28 7.92
N GLN A 92 6.30 -8.57 8.11
CA GLN A 92 5.00 -9.08 8.56
C GLN A 92 4.60 -8.58 9.96
N ASP A 93 5.57 -8.17 10.79
CA ASP A 93 5.35 -7.71 12.16
C ASP A 93 4.96 -6.22 12.23
N PHE A 94 4.89 -5.53 11.08
CA PHE A 94 4.61 -4.09 11.02
C PHE A 94 3.11 -3.83 11.07
N HIS A 95 2.51 -4.11 12.22
CA HIS A 95 1.09 -3.89 12.45
C HIS A 95 0.79 -2.44 12.85
N PRO A 96 -0.28 -1.82 12.32
CA PRO A 96 -0.73 -0.52 12.77
C PRO A 96 -1.04 -0.49 14.26
N ILE A 97 -0.70 0.61 14.92
CA ILE A 97 -1.00 0.85 16.33
C ILE A 97 -2.13 1.87 16.41
N VAL A 98 -3.23 1.49 17.03
CA VAL A 98 -4.43 2.32 17.17
C VAL A 98 -4.46 2.91 18.57
N THR A 99 -4.51 4.24 18.66
CA THR A 99 -4.72 4.98 19.91
C THR A 99 -6.18 5.43 20.02
N GLU A 100 -6.49 6.26 21.01
CA GLU A 100 -7.83 6.84 21.16
C GLU A 100 -8.26 7.65 19.93
N ASP A 101 -7.37 8.44 19.36
CA ASP A 101 -7.64 9.45 18.33
C ASP A 101 -6.78 9.29 17.06
N ALA A 102 -5.79 8.40 17.04
CA ALA A 102 -4.89 8.23 15.90
C ALA A 102 -4.65 6.77 15.48
N ILE A 103 -4.19 6.61 14.24
CA ILE A 103 -3.64 5.35 13.71
C ILE A 103 -2.18 5.62 13.32
N ILE A 104 -1.27 4.91 13.97
CA ILE A 104 0.17 4.96 13.73
C ILE A 104 0.55 3.79 12.84
N THR A 105 1.26 4.06 11.74
CA THR A 105 1.76 3.02 10.85
C THR A 105 3.24 3.20 10.61
N TYR A 106 3.97 2.10 10.45
CA TYR A 106 5.42 2.15 10.29
C TYR A 106 5.92 1.05 9.36
N GLY A 107 7.19 1.17 8.98
CA GLY A 107 7.90 0.11 8.32
C GLY A 107 9.41 0.30 8.41
N PHE A 108 10.13 -0.79 8.18
CA PHE A 108 11.58 -0.84 8.23
C PHE A 108 12.14 -1.63 7.04
N TYR A 109 13.22 -1.14 6.44
CA TYR A 109 13.99 -1.81 5.41
C TYR A 109 15.44 -2.01 5.88
N ALA A 110 15.84 -3.28 6.00
CA ALA A 110 17.17 -3.71 6.34
C ALA A 110 18.07 -3.76 5.10
N ALA A 111 18.62 -2.61 4.73
CA ALA A 111 19.58 -2.47 3.63
C ALA A 111 20.86 -3.31 3.75
N GLY A 112 21.29 -3.86 2.61
CA GLY A 112 22.61 -4.46 2.38
C GLY A 112 23.73 -3.42 2.21
N HIS A 113 24.64 -3.65 1.25
CA HIS A 113 25.79 -2.77 1.00
C HIS A 113 25.58 -1.79 -0.17
N GLY A 114 24.34 -1.66 -0.65
CA GLY A 114 23.98 -0.71 -1.71
C GLY A 114 24.14 -1.27 -3.13
N GLU A 115 23.99 -2.58 -3.29
CA GLU A 115 24.11 -3.25 -4.57
C GLU A 115 22.98 -2.85 -5.53
N VAL A 116 23.28 -2.87 -6.83
CA VAL A 116 22.31 -2.68 -7.94
C VAL A 116 21.44 -1.42 -7.83
N GLY A 117 21.95 -0.38 -7.18
CA GLY A 117 21.28 0.91 -7.00
C GLY A 117 20.37 0.99 -5.77
N LEU A 118 20.15 -0.10 -5.06
CA LEU A 118 19.48 -0.06 -3.75
C LEU A 118 20.33 0.75 -2.77
N THR A 119 19.69 1.35 -1.76
CA THR A 119 20.44 2.08 -0.73
C THR A 119 21.25 1.12 0.16
N ASP A 120 22.41 1.59 0.63
CA ASP A 120 23.23 0.97 1.66
C ASP A 120 22.80 1.37 3.08
N ARG A 121 21.81 2.26 3.22
CA ARG A 121 21.29 2.74 4.51
C ARG A 121 20.00 2.03 4.84
N HIS A 122 19.84 1.57 6.09
CA HIS A 122 18.53 1.12 6.53
C HIS A 122 17.52 2.26 6.40
N GLN A 123 16.24 1.92 6.24
CA GLN A 123 15.20 2.92 6.19
C GLN A 123 14.12 2.62 7.22
N CYS A 124 13.54 3.67 7.80
CA CYS A 124 12.38 3.56 8.66
C CYS A 124 11.41 4.71 8.37
N TYR A 125 10.12 4.40 8.23
CA TYR A 125 9.08 5.42 8.15
C TYR A 125 8.08 5.23 9.29
N VAL A 126 7.56 6.33 9.82
CA VAL A 126 6.46 6.36 10.80
C VAL A 126 5.45 7.41 10.36
N THR A 127 4.19 7.03 10.18
CA THR A 127 3.11 7.95 9.82
C THR A 127 1.96 7.87 10.82
N ILE A 128 1.29 9.00 11.04
CA ILE A 128 0.19 9.14 12.00
C ILE A 128 -0.96 9.88 11.30
N CYS A 129 -2.14 9.26 11.25
CA CYS A 129 -3.38 9.92 10.79
C CYS A 129 -4.50 9.83 11.82
N SER A 130 -5.51 10.69 11.66
CA SER A 130 -6.66 10.75 12.56
C SER A 130 -7.55 9.53 12.42
N ARG A 131 -8.10 9.04 13.53
CA ARG A 131 -9.18 8.04 13.49
C ARG A 131 -10.48 8.58 12.92
N GLU A 132 -10.67 9.89 12.90
CA GLU A 132 -11.81 10.54 12.25
C GLU A 132 -11.79 10.34 10.73
N ASN A 133 -10.63 9.98 10.14
CA ASN A 133 -10.55 9.60 8.73
C ASN A 133 -11.45 8.39 8.41
N ARG A 134 -11.93 7.65 9.40
CA ARG A 134 -12.94 6.60 9.20
C ARG A 134 -14.22 7.13 8.54
N GLU A 135 -14.59 8.40 8.76
CA GLU A 135 -15.86 9.00 8.29
C GLU A 135 -15.62 10.29 7.50
N TRP A 136 -14.45 10.40 6.84
CA TRP A 136 -14.00 11.66 6.24
C TRP A 136 -14.91 12.19 5.14
N MET A 137 -15.59 11.33 4.35
CA MET A 137 -16.49 11.81 3.30
C MET A 137 -17.72 12.50 3.91
N GLY A 138 -18.17 12.05 5.08
CA GLY A 138 -19.19 12.73 5.88
C GLY A 138 -18.74 14.10 6.38
N SER A 139 -17.46 14.25 6.76
CA SER A 139 -16.90 15.54 7.18
C SER A 139 -16.68 16.51 6.00
N VAL A 140 -16.19 16.00 4.86
CA VAL A 140 -15.87 16.81 3.68
C VAL A 140 -17.11 17.21 2.87
N ALA A 141 -18.10 16.32 2.78
CA ALA A 141 -19.39 16.60 2.16
C ALA A 141 -20.52 16.24 3.13
N PRO A 142 -20.81 17.06 4.16
CA PRO A 142 -21.87 16.77 5.12
C PRO A 142 -23.24 16.61 4.45
N PRO A 143 -24.10 15.67 4.90
CA PRO A 143 -25.46 15.52 4.35
C PRO A 143 -26.23 16.84 4.32
N GLY A 144 -26.88 17.12 3.20
CA GLY A 144 -27.62 18.37 2.97
C GLY A 144 -26.75 19.62 2.72
N SER A 145 -25.43 19.51 2.72
CA SER A 145 -24.53 20.62 2.36
C SER A 145 -24.45 20.84 0.84
N PRO A 146 -24.03 22.04 0.37
CA PRO A 146 -23.72 22.25 -1.05
C PRO A 146 -22.69 21.26 -1.60
N ALA A 147 -21.69 20.88 -0.80
CA ALA A 147 -20.69 19.88 -1.17
C ALA A 147 -21.31 18.51 -1.43
N ALA A 148 -22.34 18.09 -0.67
CA ALA A 148 -23.03 16.82 -0.90
C ALA A 148 -23.91 16.83 -2.17
N GLN A 149 -24.25 17.99 -2.71
CA GLN A 149 -24.98 18.12 -3.98
C GLN A 149 -24.07 18.02 -5.21
N GLN A 150 -22.75 18.06 -5.01
CA GLN A 150 -21.78 17.90 -6.09
C GLN A 150 -21.67 16.43 -6.54
N PRO A 151 -21.26 16.18 -7.79
CA PRO A 151 -21.07 14.81 -8.28
C PRO A 151 -19.94 14.10 -7.55
N PHE A 152 -20.07 12.77 -7.39
CA PHE A 152 -19.05 11.94 -6.73
C PHE A 152 -17.67 12.05 -7.40
N SER A 153 -17.62 12.29 -8.71
CA SER A 153 -16.37 12.44 -9.48
C SER A 153 -15.44 13.55 -8.97
N ARG A 154 -15.93 14.47 -8.14
CA ARG A 154 -15.11 15.51 -7.52
C ARG A 154 -14.25 15.01 -6.36
N PHE A 155 -14.53 13.83 -5.82
CA PHE A 155 -13.64 13.24 -4.82
C PHE A 155 -12.26 12.88 -5.40
N VAL A 156 -11.28 12.94 -4.51
CA VAL A 156 -9.94 12.37 -4.69
C VAL A 156 -9.80 11.22 -3.70
N LEU A 157 -9.56 10.01 -4.19
CA LEU A 157 -9.61 8.79 -3.38
C LEU A 157 -8.22 8.20 -3.18
N ALA A 158 -7.87 7.87 -1.94
CA ALA A 158 -6.69 7.07 -1.65
C ALA A 158 -6.94 5.59 -1.97
N ALA A 159 -5.94 4.95 -2.58
CA ALA A 159 -5.99 3.57 -3.03
C ALA A 159 -4.75 2.76 -2.58
N PRO A 160 -4.92 1.67 -1.82
CA PRO A 160 -3.87 0.67 -1.66
C PRO A 160 -3.60 -0.04 -2.99
N HIS A 161 -2.37 0.10 -3.51
CA HIS A 161 -1.89 -0.66 -4.67
C HIS A 161 -1.91 -2.16 -4.37
N ASP A 162 -2.43 -2.95 -5.32
CA ASP A 162 -2.57 -4.41 -5.21
C ASP A 162 -3.12 -4.84 -3.83
N ASN A 163 -4.22 -4.22 -3.39
CA ASN A 163 -4.68 -4.31 -2.01
C ASN A 163 -4.91 -5.72 -1.45
N GLY A 164 -5.18 -6.70 -2.31
CA GLY A 164 -5.32 -8.09 -1.90
C GLY A 164 -4.00 -8.78 -1.54
N MET A 165 -2.85 -8.18 -1.87
CA MET A 165 -1.52 -8.62 -1.44
C MET A 165 -1.17 -8.05 -0.05
N ASN A 166 -2.06 -8.29 0.92
CA ASN A 166 -1.97 -7.77 2.28
C ASN A 166 -1.61 -8.82 3.34
N GLY A 167 -1.29 -10.04 2.93
CA GLY A 167 -0.90 -11.13 3.80
C GLY A 167 -0.38 -12.34 3.04
N MET A 168 0.19 -13.29 3.77
CA MET A 168 0.82 -14.49 3.20
C MET A 168 -0.05 -15.75 3.31
N THR A 169 -1.21 -15.69 3.95
CA THR A 169 -2.03 -16.88 4.30
C THR A 169 -2.30 -17.80 3.12
N ALA A 170 -2.76 -17.27 1.98
CA ALA A 170 -3.04 -18.08 0.79
C ALA A 170 -1.74 -18.65 0.17
N CYS A 171 -0.67 -17.86 0.17
CA CYS A 171 0.64 -18.29 -0.30
C CYS A 171 1.22 -19.43 0.57
N GLU A 172 1.16 -19.30 1.89
CA GLU A 172 1.66 -20.30 2.84
C GLU A 172 0.93 -21.64 2.71
N ALA A 173 -0.39 -21.61 2.49
CA ALA A 173 -1.17 -22.80 2.24
C ALA A 173 -0.73 -23.54 0.96
N ILE A 174 -0.24 -22.82 -0.05
CA ILE A 174 0.32 -23.41 -1.26
C ILE A 174 1.75 -23.91 -1.01
N PHE A 175 2.58 -23.13 -0.31
CA PHE A 175 3.99 -23.47 -0.09
C PHE A 175 4.19 -24.76 0.70
N GLN A 176 3.24 -25.13 1.57
CA GLN A 176 3.27 -26.41 2.29
C GLN A 176 3.26 -27.64 1.37
N HIS A 177 2.79 -27.49 0.13
CA HIS A 177 2.66 -28.57 -0.84
C HIS A 177 3.42 -28.31 -2.14
N LEU A 178 4.22 -27.24 -2.20
CA LEU A 178 4.94 -26.87 -3.41
C LEU A 178 6.13 -27.81 -3.64
N ASP A 179 6.24 -28.37 -4.84
CA ASP A 179 7.36 -29.19 -5.30
C ASP A 179 8.08 -28.57 -6.51
N SER A 180 9.14 -29.25 -6.96
CA SER A 180 9.93 -28.82 -8.12
C SER A 180 9.13 -28.76 -9.43
N ASP A 181 8.14 -29.64 -9.61
CA ASP A 181 7.34 -29.68 -10.83
C ASP A 181 6.40 -28.47 -10.89
N MET A 182 5.76 -28.15 -9.77
CA MET A 182 4.95 -26.93 -9.63
C MET A 182 5.80 -25.68 -9.84
N LEU A 183 6.99 -25.61 -9.24
CA LEU A 183 7.89 -24.47 -9.43
C LEU A 183 8.32 -24.33 -10.90
N ALA A 184 8.58 -25.44 -11.60
CA ALA A 184 8.90 -25.42 -13.03
C ALA A 184 7.74 -24.91 -13.88
N VAL A 185 6.49 -25.20 -13.50
CA VAL A 185 5.30 -24.61 -14.14
C VAL A 185 5.22 -23.11 -13.87
N VAL A 186 5.38 -22.67 -12.61
CA VAL A 186 5.36 -21.23 -12.26
C VAL A 186 6.42 -20.45 -13.05
N ARG A 187 7.65 -20.98 -13.19
CA ARG A 187 8.71 -20.36 -13.99
C ARG A 187 8.34 -20.14 -15.46
N ARG A 188 7.51 -21.00 -16.04
CA ARG A 188 7.04 -20.85 -17.43
C ARG A 188 5.90 -19.84 -17.54
N LEU A 189 5.07 -19.74 -16.51
CA LEU A 189 3.88 -18.89 -16.50
C LEU A 189 4.17 -17.44 -16.10
N VAL A 190 5.28 -17.18 -15.39
CA VAL A 190 5.64 -15.84 -14.90
C VAL A 190 6.91 -15.35 -15.62
N PRO A 191 6.79 -14.46 -16.62
CA PRO A 191 7.92 -14.02 -17.45
C PRO A 191 9.11 -13.45 -16.66
N LEU A 192 8.84 -12.71 -15.58
CA LEU A 192 9.90 -12.14 -14.72
C LEU A 192 10.83 -13.21 -14.13
N LEU A 193 10.35 -14.45 -13.95
CA LEU A 193 11.19 -15.54 -13.43
C LEU A 193 12.26 -16.01 -14.43
N GLU A 194 12.19 -15.61 -15.70
CA GLU A 194 13.23 -15.90 -16.69
C GLU A 194 14.60 -15.39 -16.21
N HIS A 195 14.62 -14.22 -15.56
CA HIS A 195 15.85 -13.60 -15.07
C HIS A 195 16.52 -14.39 -13.94
N VAL A 196 15.79 -15.25 -13.25
CA VAL A 196 16.30 -16.11 -12.17
C VAL A 196 16.27 -17.59 -12.54
N ASN A 197 16.12 -17.94 -13.83
CA ASN A 197 16.09 -19.34 -14.26
C ASN A 197 17.35 -20.14 -13.90
N HIS A 198 18.49 -19.46 -13.79
CA HIS A 198 19.78 -20.05 -13.40
C HIS A 198 19.87 -20.38 -11.90
N VAL A 199 18.93 -19.90 -11.07
CA VAL A 199 18.90 -20.16 -9.63
C VAL A 199 18.38 -21.58 -9.37
N PRO A 200 19.04 -22.41 -8.54
CA PRO A 200 18.56 -23.76 -8.25
C PRO A 200 17.20 -23.79 -7.51
N ASP A 201 16.32 -24.73 -7.86
CA ASP A 201 14.98 -24.84 -7.26
C ASP A 201 15.00 -24.98 -5.74
N HIS A 202 15.91 -25.79 -5.20
CA HIS A 202 16.04 -25.98 -3.75
C HIS A 202 16.39 -24.66 -3.02
N PHE A 203 17.10 -23.74 -3.68
CA PHE A 203 17.39 -22.42 -3.13
C PHE A 203 16.16 -21.53 -3.16
N LEU A 204 15.44 -21.49 -4.29
CA LEU A 204 14.20 -20.72 -4.42
C LEU A 204 13.14 -21.18 -3.42
N MET A 205 12.89 -22.48 -3.32
CA MET A 205 11.89 -23.04 -2.39
C MET A 205 12.23 -22.69 -0.93
N LYS A 206 13.51 -22.75 -0.54
CA LYS A 206 13.95 -22.38 0.81
C LYS A 206 13.71 -20.91 1.14
N LYS A 207 13.80 -20.02 0.16
CA LYS A 207 13.62 -18.57 0.32
C LYS A 207 12.24 -18.06 -0.09
N LEU A 208 11.37 -18.93 -0.60
CA LEU A 208 10.15 -18.54 -1.27
C LEU A 208 9.24 -17.61 -0.45
N PRO A 209 9.01 -17.83 0.86
CA PRO A 209 8.25 -16.90 1.68
C PRO A 209 8.84 -15.48 1.66
N HIS A 210 10.16 -15.36 1.81
CA HIS A 210 10.85 -14.06 1.78
C HIS A 210 10.89 -13.44 0.38
N ILE A 211 10.96 -14.25 -0.68
CA ILE A 211 10.90 -13.77 -2.07
C ILE A 211 9.53 -13.17 -2.36
N VAL A 212 8.46 -13.92 -2.10
CA VAL A 212 7.08 -13.45 -2.35
C VAL A 212 6.77 -12.24 -1.47
N TYR A 213 7.18 -12.27 -0.21
CA TYR A 213 7.06 -11.10 0.65
C TYR A 213 7.81 -9.89 0.06
N GLY A 214 9.07 -10.09 -0.32
CA GLY A 214 9.96 -9.03 -0.78
C GLY A 214 9.52 -8.35 -2.08
N LEU A 215 8.83 -9.08 -2.95
CA LEU A 215 8.55 -8.69 -4.34
C LEU A 215 7.05 -8.49 -4.66
N SER A 216 6.14 -9.05 -3.86
CA SER A 216 4.71 -9.10 -4.20
C SER A 216 3.78 -8.64 -3.10
N ILE A 217 4.21 -8.59 -1.83
CA ILE A 217 3.40 -8.03 -0.75
C ILE A 217 3.50 -6.51 -0.78
N THR A 218 2.43 -5.87 -1.24
CA THR A 218 2.31 -4.42 -1.39
C THR A 218 1.58 -3.78 -0.24
N GLN A 219 0.93 -4.56 0.63
CA GLN A 219 0.20 -4.05 1.78
C GLN A 219 0.51 -4.84 3.06
N LYS A 220 0.39 -4.18 4.22
CA LYS A 220 0.67 -4.76 5.55
C LYS A 220 -0.53 -4.73 6.49
N LYS A 221 -1.68 -4.31 5.96
CA LYS A 221 -2.87 -3.91 6.72
C LYS A 221 -4.05 -4.74 6.27
N THR A 222 -4.96 -5.07 7.18
CA THR A 222 -6.26 -5.62 6.78
C THR A 222 -7.06 -4.59 5.99
N VAL A 223 -8.03 -5.04 5.19
CA VAL A 223 -8.92 -4.16 4.41
C VAL A 223 -9.65 -3.19 5.35
N SER A 224 -10.15 -3.70 6.48
CA SER A 224 -10.79 -2.92 7.54
C SER A 224 -9.90 -1.80 8.07
N THR A 225 -8.60 -2.05 8.20
CA THR A 225 -7.66 -1.01 8.65
C THR A 225 -7.41 0.02 7.57
N MET A 226 -7.26 -0.38 6.30
CA MET A 226 -7.14 0.55 5.18
C MET A 226 -8.36 1.47 5.09
N LEU A 227 -9.56 0.92 5.26
CA LEU A 227 -10.81 1.66 5.31
C LEU A 227 -10.88 2.62 6.50
N ALA A 228 -10.50 2.14 7.70
CA ALA A 228 -10.46 2.97 8.90
C ALA A 228 -9.46 4.14 8.79
N MET A 229 -8.36 3.95 8.06
CA MET A 229 -7.41 5.02 7.77
C MET A 229 -7.95 6.05 6.78
N GLY A 230 -8.92 5.67 5.93
CA GLY A 230 -9.63 6.55 4.99
C GLY A 230 -9.48 6.18 3.50
N ALA A 231 -8.89 5.02 3.16
CA ALA A 231 -8.88 4.54 1.77
C ALA A 231 -10.32 4.25 1.27
N ARG A 232 -10.62 4.62 0.02
CA ARG A 232 -11.98 4.50 -0.56
C ARG A 232 -11.99 3.98 -2.00
N TYR A 233 -10.84 3.65 -2.55
CA TYR A 233 -10.72 3.05 -3.87
C TYR A 233 -9.87 1.78 -3.79
N PHE A 234 -10.35 0.67 -4.35
CA PHE A 234 -9.68 -0.62 -4.28
C PHE A 234 -9.71 -1.31 -5.65
N GLU A 235 -8.54 -1.58 -6.22
CA GLU A 235 -8.44 -2.44 -7.40
C GLU A 235 -8.41 -3.91 -7.02
N PHE A 236 -9.29 -4.74 -7.58
CA PHE A 236 -9.30 -6.17 -7.32
C PHE A 236 -9.13 -6.95 -8.62
N ARG A 237 -8.29 -7.99 -8.56
CA ARG A 237 -8.02 -8.89 -9.68
C ARG A 237 -8.55 -10.29 -9.36
N PRO A 238 -9.88 -10.53 -9.40
CA PRO A 238 -10.46 -11.78 -8.93
C PRO A 238 -10.25 -12.89 -9.96
N ALA A 239 -9.58 -13.97 -9.55
CA ALA A 239 -9.56 -15.20 -10.32
C ALA A 239 -9.39 -16.41 -9.39
N LYS A 240 -9.82 -17.58 -9.86
CA LYS A 240 -9.53 -18.86 -9.22
C LYS A 240 -8.02 -19.11 -9.20
N LEU A 241 -7.56 -19.90 -8.23
CA LEU A 241 -6.17 -20.34 -8.19
C LEU A 241 -5.83 -21.17 -9.43
N LEU A 242 -4.54 -21.28 -9.78
CA LEU A 242 -4.10 -22.21 -10.81
C LEU A 242 -4.59 -23.64 -10.51
N PRO A 243 -4.99 -24.44 -11.52
CA PRO A 243 -5.53 -25.78 -11.30
C PRO A 243 -4.61 -26.69 -10.47
N MET A 244 -3.29 -26.52 -10.57
CA MET A 244 -2.34 -27.28 -9.76
C MET A 244 -2.38 -26.89 -8.27
N PHE A 245 -2.59 -25.61 -7.96
CA PHE A 245 -2.72 -25.13 -6.58
C PHE A 245 -4.06 -25.52 -5.97
N GLN A 246 -5.15 -25.51 -6.75
CA GLN A 246 -6.46 -25.96 -6.29
C GLN A 246 -6.46 -27.43 -5.83
N LYS A 247 -5.68 -28.29 -6.52
CA LYS A 247 -5.62 -29.72 -6.21
C LYS A 247 -4.89 -30.04 -4.90
N VAL A 248 -3.97 -29.17 -4.47
CA VAL A 248 -3.07 -29.47 -3.34
C VAL A 248 -3.26 -28.57 -2.14
N SER A 249 -3.75 -27.34 -2.34
CA SER A 249 -3.99 -26.43 -1.22
C SER A 249 -5.29 -26.78 -0.50
N ALA A 250 -5.32 -26.59 0.81
CA ALA A 250 -6.55 -26.68 1.61
C ALA A 250 -7.44 -25.43 1.48
N LEU A 251 -7.18 -24.58 0.47
CA LEU A 251 -7.90 -23.33 0.24
C LEU A 251 -9.28 -23.61 -0.36
N ARG A 252 -10.24 -22.74 -0.03
CA ARG A 252 -11.60 -22.81 -0.58
C ARG A 252 -11.57 -22.57 -2.08
N ASP A 253 -12.41 -23.28 -2.82
CA ASP A 253 -12.61 -23.06 -4.26
C ASP A 253 -13.44 -21.78 -4.50
N THR A 254 -12.78 -20.63 -4.40
CA THR A 254 -13.36 -19.30 -4.57
C THR A 254 -12.40 -18.40 -5.38
N PHE A 255 -12.83 -17.18 -5.69
CA PHE A 255 -11.98 -16.19 -6.34
C PHE A 255 -11.06 -15.53 -5.31
N TYR A 256 -9.79 -15.39 -5.66
CA TYR A 256 -8.78 -14.70 -4.87
C TYR A 256 -8.26 -13.51 -5.65
N PHE A 257 -7.70 -12.53 -4.94
CA PHE A 257 -6.86 -11.53 -5.58
C PHE A 257 -5.67 -12.23 -6.25
N GLN A 258 -5.36 -11.87 -7.50
CA GLN A 258 -4.19 -12.38 -8.20
C GLN A 258 -3.16 -11.29 -8.47
N HIS A 259 -1.93 -11.53 -8.03
CA HIS A 259 -0.74 -10.85 -8.53
C HIS A 259 0.04 -11.84 -9.41
N ALA A 260 -0.16 -11.76 -10.73
CA ALA A 260 0.17 -12.84 -11.67
C ALA A 260 -0.53 -14.16 -11.31
N CYS A 261 0.18 -15.11 -10.71
CA CYS A 261 -0.37 -16.35 -10.17
C CYS A 261 -0.22 -16.48 -8.65
N ILE A 262 0.25 -15.42 -7.98
CA ILE A 262 0.44 -15.38 -6.54
C ILE A 262 -0.89 -14.93 -5.93
N PRO A 263 -1.56 -15.78 -5.13
CA PRO A 263 -2.86 -15.44 -4.58
C PRO A 263 -2.74 -14.60 -3.31
N GLY A 264 -3.61 -13.59 -3.23
CA GLY A 264 -3.84 -12.77 -2.05
C GLY A 264 -5.10 -13.18 -1.28
N ILE A 265 -5.78 -12.19 -0.70
CA ILE A 265 -7.05 -12.37 0.02
C ILE A 265 -8.16 -12.94 -0.87
N ALA A 266 -9.09 -13.71 -0.29
CA ALA A 266 -10.28 -14.18 -0.98
C ALA A 266 -11.25 -13.01 -1.27
N PHE A 267 -11.91 -13.05 -2.42
CA PHE A 267 -12.76 -11.94 -2.88
C PHE A 267 -14.01 -11.77 -2.00
N ASP A 268 -14.61 -12.86 -1.55
CA ASP A 268 -15.75 -12.83 -0.62
C ASP A 268 -15.37 -12.24 0.74
N GLU A 269 -14.17 -12.54 1.23
CA GLU A 269 -13.64 -11.94 2.46
C GLU A 269 -13.39 -10.45 2.30
N PHE A 270 -12.79 -10.03 1.18
CA PHE A 270 -12.62 -8.63 0.81
C PHE A 270 -13.96 -7.88 0.79
N LEU A 271 -14.96 -8.39 0.06
CA LEU A 271 -16.29 -7.77 -0.03
C LEU A 271 -16.98 -7.66 1.32
N ARG A 272 -16.84 -8.68 2.17
CA ARG A 272 -17.40 -8.68 3.53
C ARG A 272 -16.84 -7.53 4.38
N GLU A 273 -15.54 -7.28 4.33
CA GLU A 273 -14.93 -6.17 5.08
C GLU A 273 -15.39 -4.80 4.55
N GLN A 274 -15.53 -4.66 3.23
CA GLN A 274 -16.05 -3.43 2.59
C GLN A 274 -17.49 -3.14 3.03
N VAL A 275 -18.37 -4.13 2.95
CA VAL A 275 -19.79 -3.97 3.33
C VAL A 275 -19.95 -3.74 4.82
N ALA A 276 -19.22 -4.47 5.67
CA ALA A 276 -19.27 -4.25 7.11
C ALA A 276 -18.88 -2.82 7.48
N PHE A 277 -17.86 -2.27 6.81
CA PHE A 277 -17.48 -0.88 6.96
C PHE A 277 -18.59 0.08 6.50
N LEU A 278 -19.15 -0.11 5.30
CA LEU A 278 -20.22 0.78 4.79
C LEU A 278 -21.50 0.72 5.64
N ASP A 279 -21.85 -0.44 6.20
CA ASP A 279 -23.00 -0.56 7.09
C ASP A 279 -22.83 0.27 8.38
N GLU A 280 -21.61 0.35 8.89
CA GLU A 280 -21.26 1.15 10.07
C GLU A 280 -21.08 2.64 9.79
N ASN A 281 -20.67 3.03 8.58
CA ASN A 281 -20.29 4.41 8.24
C ASN A 281 -21.18 4.95 7.11
N GLN A 282 -22.33 5.51 7.46
CA GLN A 282 -23.42 5.77 6.51
C GLN A 282 -23.14 6.86 5.47
N THR A 283 -22.20 7.75 5.73
CA THR A 283 -21.78 8.83 4.82
C THR A 283 -20.71 8.40 3.82
N GLU A 284 -20.11 7.24 4.02
CA GLU A 284 -18.98 6.78 3.23
C GLU A 284 -19.45 6.03 1.99
N ILE A 285 -18.66 6.14 0.93
CA ILE A 285 -18.86 5.45 -0.34
C ILE A 285 -17.52 4.85 -0.75
N VAL A 286 -17.51 3.58 -1.16
CA VAL A 286 -16.31 2.88 -1.61
C VAL A 286 -16.43 2.56 -3.10
N THR A 287 -15.33 2.76 -3.83
CA THR A 287 -15.17 2.33 -5.21
C THR A 287 -14.33 1.04 -5.28
N ILE A 288 -14.84 0.02 -5.95
CA ILE A 288 -14.11 -1.20 -6.31
C ILE A 288 -13.92 -1.23 -7.82
N HIS A 289 -12.68 -1.33 -8.26
CA HIS A 289 -12.32 -1.51 -9.66
C HIS A 289 -11.90 -2.96 -9.91
N ILE A 290 -12.73 -3.70 -10.62
CA ILE A 290 -12.43 -5.06 -11.06
C ILE A 290 -11.66 -5.02 -12.37
N ARG A 291 -10.53 -5.73 -12.44
CA ARG A 291 -9.68 -5.82 -13.62
C ARG A 291 -8.89 -7.13 -13.67
N TRP A 292 -8.36 -7.49 -14.83
CA TRP A 292 -7.64 -8.76 -15.03
C TRP A 292 -6.32 -8.64 -15.81
N ASP A 293 -5.73 -7.45 -15.84
CA ASP A 293 -4.39 -7.25 -16.36
C ASP A 293 -3.36 -8.09 -15.59
N ASN A 294 -2.37 -8.62 -16.30
CA ASN A 294 -1.24 -9.39 -15.75
C ASN A 294 -1.60 -10.67 -14.99
N ILE A 295 -2.86 -11.13 -15.00
CA ILE A 295 -3.22 -12.45 -14.47
C ILE A 295 -2.84 -13.54 -15.48
N VAL A 296 -2.31 -14.66 -14.98
CA VAL A 296 -2.01 -15.83 -15.82
C VAL A 296 -3.31 -16.39 -16.42
N ALA A 297 -3.29 -16.69 -17.73
CA ALA A 297 -4.48 -17.10 -18.48
C ALA A 297 -5.19 -18.35 -17.94
N ASP A 298 -4.45 -19.24 -17.30
CA ASP A 298 -4.97 -20.48 -16.70
C ASP A 298 -5.75 -20.24 -15.39
N CYS A 299 -5.66 -19.03 -14.81
CA CYS A 299 -6.50 -18.64 -13.67
C CYS A 299 -7.89 -18.23 -14.19
N GLN A 300 -8.91 -19.05 -13.89
CA GLN A 300 -10.28 -18.79 -14.31
C GLN A 300 -10.83 -17.50 -13.68
N ARG A 301 -11.31 -16.59 -14.52
CA ARG A 301 -11.98 -15.34 -14.12
C ARG A 301 -13.45 -15.60 -13.81
N PRO A 302 -14.07 -14.85 -12.88
CA PRO A 302 -15.51 -14.91 -12.67
C PRO A 302 -16.26 -14.37 -13.90
N THR A 303 -17.47 -14.87 -14.13
CA THR A 303 -18.43 -14.29 -15.10
C THR A 303 -19.07 -13.02 -14.55
N GLU A 304 -19.74 -12.23 -15.40
CA GLU A 304 -20.48 -11.04 -14.97
C GLU A 304 -21.60 -11.38 -13.98
N ASP A 305 -22.29 -12.52 -14.17
CA ASP A 305 -23.32 -13.00 -13.26
C ASP A 305 -22.73 -13.37 -11.90
N GLU A 306 -21.60 -14.11 -11.89
CA GLU A 306 -20.92 -14.47 -10.64
C GLU A 306 -20.44 -13.24 -9.87
N ILE A 307 -19.93 -12.22 -10.58
CA ILE A 307 -19.55 -10.94 -9.96
C ILE A 307 -20.78 -10.27 -9.34
N SER A 308 -21.88 -10.18 -10.09
CA SER A 308 -23.11 -9.53 -9.64
C SER A 308 -23.71 -10.23 -8.42
N ASP A 309 -23.73 -11.56 -8.43
CA ASP A 309 -24.21 -12.38 -7.31
C ASP A 309 -23.36 -12.16 -6.05
N LEU A 310 -22.03 -12.15 -6.18
CA LEU A 310 -21.13 -11.87 -5.05
C LEU A 310 -21.36 -10.49 -4.43
N PHE A 311 -21.60 -9.46 -5.26
CA PHE A 311 -21.91 -8.11 -4.76
C PHE A 311 -23.30 -8.04 -4.11
N ASN A 312 -24.31 -8.68 -4.70
CA ASN A 312 -25.66 -8.75 -4.15
C ASN A 312 -25.67 -9.47 -2.80
N GLU A 313 -25.01 -10.63 -2.72
CA GLU A 313 -24.86 -11.41 -1.48
C GLU A 313 -24.10 -10.63 -0.41
N ALA A 314 -23.05 -9.89 -0.79
CA ALA A 314 -22.31 -9.06 0.14
C ALA A 314 -23.20 -7.94 0.68
N CYS A 315 -23.82 -7.14 -0.19
CA CYS A 315 -24.66 -5.99 0.21
C CYS A 315 -25.89 -6.41 1.04
N ALA A 316 -26.47 -7.58 0.77
CA ALA A 316 -27.60 -8.13 1.53
C ALA A 316 -27.28 -8.42 3.01
N ARG A 317 -25.99 -8.40 3.40
CA ARG A 317 -25.55 -8.56 4.81
C ARG A 317 -25.62 -7.27 5.61
N ALA A 318 -25.80 -6.11 4.97
CA ALA A 318 -25.98 -4.84 5.67
C ALA A 318 -27.29 -4.87 6.46
N VAL A 319 -27.25 -4.41 7.71
CA VAL A 319 -28.40 -4.47 8.63
C VAL A 319 -28.83 -3.10 9.16
N ARG A 320 -27.96 -2.10 9.12
CA ARG A 320 -28.21 -0.77 9.71
C ARG A 320 -28.90 0.17 8.74
N SER A 321 -28.54 0.10 7.47
CA SER A 321 -29.13 0.95 6.43
C SER A 321 -29.14 0.25 5.07
N PRO A 322 -30.04 0.66 4.15
CA PRO A 322 -30.00 0.15 2.78
C PRO A 322 -28.60 0.32 2.20
N LEU A 323 -28.06 -0.77 1.69
CA LEU A 323 -26.80 -0.80 0.96
C LEU A 323 -27.02 -1.56 -0.33
N THR A 324 -26.69 -0.91 -1.43
CA THR A 324 -26.62 -1.52 -2.75
C THR A 324 -25.33 -1.06 -3.42
N TRP A 325 -25.03 -1.71 -4.54
CA TRP A 325 -23.96 -1.30 -5.42
C TRP A 325 -24.51 -0.67 -6.69
N GLY A 326 -23.67 0.11 -7.36
CA GLY A 326 -23.94 0.75 -8.64
C GLY A 326 -22.70 0.73 -9.53
N THR A 327 -22.85 1.25 -10.75
CA THR A 327 -21.83 1.19 -11.80
C THR A 327 -21.14 2.55 -11.99
N ARG A 328 -20.30 2.68 -13.03
CA ARG A 328 -19.55 3.93 -13.36
C ARG A 328 -20.42 5.19 -13.42
N GLU A 329 -21.69 5.06 -13.78
CA GLU A 329 -22.66 6.16 -13.87
C GLU A 329 -22.86 6.86 -12.52
N CYS A 330 -22.56 6.18 -11.41
CA CYS A 330 -22.60 6.79 -10.07
C CYS A 330 -21.58 7.93 -9.90
N PHE A 331 -20.50 7.99 -10.70
CA PHE A 331 -19.54 9.09 -10.62
C PHE A 331 -20.15 10.45 -10.99
N GLU A 332 -21.18 10.48 -11.83
CA GLU A 332 -21.85 11.71 -12.26
C GLU A 332 -23.01 12.11 -11.32
N GLN A 333 -23.39 11.24 -10.38
CA GLN A 333 -24.51 11.48 -9.48
C GLN A 333 -24.08 12.32 -8.28
N PRO A 334 -24.98 13.17 -7.74
CA PRO A 334 -24.77 13.85 -6.48
C PRO A 334 -24.47 12.87 -5.34
N ILE A 335 -23.51 13.22 -4.49
CA ILE A 335 -23.09 12.41 -3.34
C ILE A 335 -24.28 12.12 -2.41
N GLU A 336 -25.16 13.11 -2.20
CA GLU A 336 -26.38 12.99 -1.40
C GLU A 336 -27.33 11.92 -1.97
N ASP A 337 -27.50 11.87 -3.29
CA ASP A 337 -28.41 10.92 -3.94
C ASP A 337 -27.90 9.48 -3.83
N LEU A 338 -26.59 9.27 -3.94
CA LEU A 338 -25.96 7.97 -3.71
C LEU A 338 -26.20 7.49 -2.27
N ARG A 339 -26.04 8.38 -1.28
CA ARG A 339 -26.30 8.04 0.13
C ARG A 339 -27.78 7.75 0.38
N ARG A 340 -28.66 8.59 -0.16
CA ARG A 340 -30.12 8.48 0.01
C ARG A 340 -30.68 7.20 -0.60
N THR A 341 -30.16 6.76 -1.74
CA THR A 341 -30.55 5.51 -2.40
C THR A 341 -29.86 4.27 -1.82
N GLY A 342 -28.83 4.47 -0.98
CA GLY A 342 -28.02 3.40 -0.42
C GLY A 342 -26.95 2.86 -1.37
N THR A 343 -26.79 3.45 -2.56
CA THR A 343 -25.76 3.11 -3.55
C THR A 343 -24.39 3.63 -3.11
N ARG A 344 -23.81 2.96 -2.12
CA ARG A 344 -22.55 3.35 -1.46
C ARG A 344 -21.37 2.43 -1.79
N LEU A 345 -21.60 1.44 -2.64
CA LEU A 345 -20.55 0.64 -3.26
C LEU A 345 -20.57 0.89 -4.77
N ILE A 346 -19.56 1.57 -5.31
CA ILE A 346 -19.45 1.81 -6.75
C ILE A 346 -18.53 0.75 -7.34
N VAL A 347 -19.01 0.01 -8.32
CA VAL A 347 -18.26 -1.05 -8.99
C VAL A 347 -17.98 -0.63 -10.42
N VAL A 348 -16.71 -0.62 -10.79
CA VAL A 348 -16.27 -0.40 -12.17
C VAL A 348 -15.49 -1.61 -12.65
N ILE A 349 -15.76 -2.08 -13.85
CA ILE A 349 -15.15 -3.29 -14.42
C ILE A 349 -14.38 -2.86 -15.67
N GLU A 350 -13.08 -3.17 -15.73
CA GLU A 350 -12.22 -2.86 -16.88
C GLU A 350 -12.35 -1.39 -17.35
N ALA A 351 -12.49 -0.47 -16.39
CA ALA A 351 -12.65 0.96 -16.66
C ALA A 351 -11.45 1.56 -17.41
N ASP A 352 -11.74 2.50 -18.30
CA ASP A 352 -10.69 3.25 -18.99
C ASP A 352 -10.05 4.26 -18.01
N LYS A 353 -8.72 4.26 -17.96
CA LYS A 353 -7.96 5.01 -16.97
C LYS A 353 -6.90 5.88 -17.63
N TYR A 354 -6.89 7.15 -17.24
CA TYR A 354 -5.74 8.01 -17.46
C TYR A 354 -4.72 7.75 -16.35
N ASP A 355 -3.85 6.78 -16.61
CA ASP A 355 -2.87 6.27 -15.65
C ASP A 355 -1.49 6.89 -15.88
N SER A 356 -0.90 7.37 -14.79
CA SER A 356 0.49 7.82 -14.77
C SER A 356 1.49 6.68 -15.03
N TRP A 357 1.12 5.43 -14.73
CA TRP A 357 1.99 4.26 -14.81
C TRP A 357 2.37 3.85 -16.22
N THR A 358 3.67 3.63 -16.42
CA THR A 358 4.24 2.91 -17.55
C THR A 358 5.35 2.00 -17.05
N ALA A 359 5.55 0.85 -17.71
CA ALA A 359 6.60 -0.10 -17.33
C ALA A 359 8.00 0.55 -17.29
N GLU A 360 8.28 1.45 -18.23
CA GLU A 360 9.56 2.17 -18.32
C GLU A 360 9.74 3.17 -17.16
N ALA A 361 8.76 4.03 -16.91
CA ALA A 361 8.91 5.08 -15.90
C ALA A 361 8.88 4.54 -14.47
N TYR A 362 8.19 3.43 -14.23
CA TYR A 362 7.97 2.89 -12.88
C TYR A 362 8.93 1.77 -12.51
N ALA A 363 9.70 1.22 -13.45
CA ALA A 363 10.87 0.39 -13.15
C ALA A 363 12.03 1.28 -12.64
N THR A 364 11.82 1.90 -11.48
CA THR A 364 12.72 2.91 -10.90
C THR A 364 12.99 2.67 -9.41
N LEU A 365 14.02 3.33 -8.90
CA LEU A 365 14.34 3.43 -7.47
C LEU A 365 14.19 4.87 -6.94
N SER A 366 13.90 5.85 -7.80
CA SER A 366 13.71 7.27 -7.43
C SER A 366 12.34 7.81 -7.88
N ALA A 367 11.96 8.99 -7.39
CA ALA A 367 10.69 9.62 -7.71
C ALA A 367 10.71 10.37 -9.06
N ASP A 368 11.88 10.62 -9.64
CA ASP A 368 12.05 11.57 -10.75
C ASP A 368 11.19 11.19 -11.97
N SER A 369 11.31 9.94 -12.43
CA SER A 369 10.53 9.45 -13.57
C SER A 369 9.03 9.40 -13.30
N ILE A 370 8.61 9.18 -12.05
CA ILE A 370 7.20 9.21 -11.64
C ILE A 370 6.67 10.65 -11.70
N ILE A 371 7.45 11.61 -11.20
CA ILE A 371 7.12 13.04 -11.26
C ILE A 371 7.05 13.51 -12.71
N ASP A 372 7.99 13.11 -13.57
CA ASP A 372 7.93 13.42 -15.01
C ASP A 372 6.63 12.92 -15.65
N ARG A 373 6.15 11.73 -15.25
CA ARG A 373 4.83 11.23 -15.68
C ARG A 373 3.72 12.15 -15.19
N PHE A 374 3.71 12.54 -13.92
CA PHE A 374 2.71 13.47 -13.40
C PHE A 374 2.74 14.83 -14.12
N GLU A 375 3.92 15.35 -14.45
CA GLU A 375 4.07 16.60 -15.18
C GLU A 375 3.58 16.53 -16.62
N SER A 376 3.62 15.34 -17.23
CA SER A 376 3.09 15.10 -18.57
C SER A 376 1.56 14.93 -18.63
N MET A 377 0.90 14.74 -17.48
CA MET A 377 -0.54 14.56 -17.43
C MET A 377 -1.29 15.89 -17.59
N THR A 378 -2.35 15.89 -18.41
CA THR A 378 -3.13 17.10 -18.73
C THR A 378 -4.62 16.94 -18.44
N THR A 379 -5.33 18.08 -18.41
CA THR A 379 -6.79 18.12 -18.24
C THR A 379 -7.51 17.44 -19.41
N GLU A 380 -6.98 17.58 -20.63
CA GLU A 380 -7.55 16.95 -21.84
C GLU A 380 -7.44 15.42 -21.76
N GLY A 381 -6.25 14.89 -21.41
CA GLY A 381 -6.07 13.45 -21.25
C GLY A 381 -6.94 12.87 -20.14
N GLN A 382 -7.17 13.63 -19.07
CA GLN A 382 -8.12 13.24 -18.02
C GLN A 382 -9.56 13.15 -18.52
N ALA A 383 -10.02 14.12 -19.31
CA ALA A 383 -11.42 14.22 -19.76
C ALA A 383 -11.87 13.00 -20.60
N ASP A 384 -10.93 12.39 -21.31
CA ASP A 384 -11.13 11.23 -22.20
C ASP A 384 -11.24 9.89 -21.46
N SER A 385 -11.03 9.86 -20.13
CA SER A 385 -11.04 8.64 -19.31
C SER A 385 -12.16 8.64 -18.27
N ASP A 386 -12.45 7.46 -17.70
CA ASP A 386 -13.40 7.33 -16.58
C ASP A 386 -12.74 7.77 -15.25
N LEU A 387 -11.44 7.49 -15.11
CA LEU A 387 -10.66 7.64 -13.88
C LEU A 387 -9.27 8.18 -14.18
N THR A 388 -8.73 8.99 -13.26
CA THR A 388 -7.32 9.41 -13.30
C THR A 388 -6.54 8.76 -12.17
N ILE A 389 -5.45 8.06 -12.47
CA ILE A 389 -4.65 7.35 -11.47
C ILE A 389 -3.24 7.94 -11.37
N LEU A 390 -2.92 8.51 -10.21
CA LEU A 390 -1.59 8.97 -9.83
C LEU A 390 -0.97 7.90 -8.93
N GLN A 391 -0.02 7.12 -9.47
CA GLN A 391 0.66 6.06 -8.74
C GLN A 391 1.93 6.60 -8.07
N CYS A 392 2.05 6.43 -6.77
CA CYS A 392 3.14 7.00 -5.96
C CYS A 392 4.26 5.99 -5.67
N GLN A 393 4.00 4.71 -5.93
CA GLN A 393 4.92 3.61 -5.71
C GLN A 393 5.75 3.30 -6.95
N ALA A 394 6.98 2.79 -6.76
CA ALA A 394 7.80 2.26 -7.83
C ALA A 394 7.66 0.74 -7.94
N THR A 395 7.80 0.23 -9.16
CA THR A 395 7.91 -1.20 -9.46
C THR A 395 9.39 -1.61 -9.52
N SER A 396 10.11 -1.39 -8.42
CA SER A 396 11.55 -1.67 -8.28
C SER A 396 11.96 -3.10 -8.70
N GLN A 397 11.09 -4.08 -8.45
CA GLN A 397 11.24 -5.48 -8.84
C GLN A 397 11.15 -5.73 -10.35
N SER A 398 10.73 -4.75 -11.15
CA SER A 398 10.79 -4.80 -12.62
C SER A 398 12.18 -4.43 -13.16
N ILE A 399 13.06 -3.87 -12.32
CA ILE A 399 14.47 -3.69 -12.68
C ILE A 399 15.16 -5.05 -12.54
N LYS A 400 15.64 -5.60 -13.65
CA LYS A 400 16.21 -6.96 -13.72
C LYS A 400 17.28 -7.21 -12.64
N GLU A 401 18.23 -6.30 -12.50
CA GLU A 401 19.33 -6.45 -11.55
C GLU A 401 18.84 -6.42 -10.09
N VAL A 402 17.86 -5.56 -9.80
CA VAL A 402 17.20 -5.47 -8.48
C VAL A 402 16.42 -6.74 -8.19
N LEU A 403 15.67 -7.28 -9.16
CA LEU A 403 14.94 -8.54 -9.03
C LEU A 403 15.88 -9.69 -8.66
N VAL A 404 16.94 -9.88 -9.46
CA VAL A 404 17.90 -10.97 -9.25
C VAL A 404 18.56 -10.83 -7.89
N TYR A 405 19.06 -9.63 -7.54
CA TYR A 405 19.67 -9.39 -6.24
C TYR A 405 18.69 -9.66 -5.09
N SER A 406 17.46 -9.16 -5.18
CA SER A 406 16.43 -9.31 -4.15
C SER A 406 16.06 -10.77 -3.90
N VAL A 407 16.07 -11.61 -4.95
CA VAL A 407 15.87 -13.06 -4.80
C VAL A 407 17.00 -13.71 -3.98
N PHE A 408 18.26 -13.34 -4.23
CA PHE A 408 19.39 -13.89 -3.49
C PHE A 408 19.47 -13.36 -2.06
N SER A 409 19.24 -12.05 -1.87
CA SER A 409 19.33 -11.38 -0.58
C SER A 409 18.06 -11.49 0.26
N ALA A 410 16.97 -12.06 -0.29
CA ALA A 410 15.66 -12.17 0.36
C ALA A 410 15.76 -12.61 1.84
N ALA A 411 15.32 -11.72 2.71
CA ALA A 411 15.25 -11.87 4.14
C ALA A 411 13.99 -11.16 4.66
N ALA A 412 13.70 -11.31 5.95
CA ALA A 412 12.42 -10.91 6.53
C ALA A 412 12.11 -9.39 6.42
N ALA A 413 13.13 -8.52 6.35
CA ALA A 413 12.98 -7.07 6.23
C ALA A 413 13.74 -6.44 5.05
N SER A 414 14.02 -7.19 3.98
CA SER A 414 14.85 -6.73 2.86
C SER A 414 14.06 -6.45 1.56
N SER A 415 12.76 -6.13 1.66
CA SER A 415 11.93 -5.89 0.47
C SER A 415 12.40 -4.67 -0.32
N CYS A 416 12.64 -4.85 -1.62
CA CYS A 416 12.99 -3.74 -2.53
C CYS A 416 11.85 -2.71 -2.62
N LEU A 417 10.59 -3.14 -2.47
CA LEU A 417 9.42 -2.24 -2.40
C LEU A 417 9.50 -1.31 -1.19
N THR A 418 9.83 -1.86 -0.02
CA THR A 418 9.98 -1.04 1.20
C THR A 418 11.18 -0.09 1.14
N SER A 419 12.18 -0.37 0.30
CA SER A 419 13.39 0.44 0.14
C SER A 419 13.17 1.77 -0.60
N THR A 420 12.06 1.90 -1.33
CA THR A 420 11.73 3.10 -2.09
C THR A 420 10.63 3.91 -1.41
N LYS A 421 9.74 3.26 -0.63
CA LYS A 421 8.55 3.85 -0.03
C LYS A 421 8.75 5.22 0.61
N GLY A 422 9.67 5.34 1.57
CA GLY A 422 9.85 6.60 2.30
C GLY A 422 10.33 7.75 1.40
N MET A 423 11.25 7.46 0.49
CA MET A 423 11.84 8.45 -0.41
C MET A 423 10.88 8.89 -1.53
N LEU A 424 10.08 7.97 -2.06
CA LEU A 424 9.07 8.28 -3.06
C LEU A 424 7.99 9.20 -2.48
N ASP A 425 7.40 8.82 -1.35
CA ASP A 425 6.33 9.57 -0.71
C ASP A 425 6.71 11.00 -0.34
N MET A 426 7.95 11.22 0.10
CA MET A 426 8.46 12.57 0.39
C MET A 426 8.49 13.50 -0.83
N GLN A 427 8.39 12.97 -2.05
CA GLN A 427 8.50 13.74 -3.28
C GLN A 427 7.18 13.74 -4.05
N THR A 428 6.59 12.57 -4.25
CA THR A 428 5.34 12.40 -5.02
C THR A 428 4.17 13.05 -4.32
N LEU A 429 3.98 12.84 -3.01
CA LEU A 429 2.82 13.38 -2.28
C LEU A 429 2.87 14.92 -2.16
N PRO A 430 4.01 15.58 -1.81
CA PRO A 430 4.09 17.04 -1.86
C PRO A 430 3.86 17.61 -3.26
N TRP A 431 4.35 16.95 -4.31
CA TRP A 431 4.08 17.37 -5.68
C TRP A 431 2.59 17.31 -5.98
N ILE A 432 1.91 16.22 -5.62
CA ILE A 432 0.47 16.02 -5.83
C ILE A 432 -0.33 17.11 -5.09
N ARG A 433 -0.01 17.36 -3.81
CA ARG A 433 -0.65 18.40 -3.00
C ARG A 433 -0.58 19.78 -3.66
N LYS A 434 0.55 20.09 -4.30
CA LYS A 434 0.82 21.41 -4.88
C LYS A 434 0.25 21.57 -6.30
N ASN A 435 0.25 20.52 -7.10
CA ASN A 435 0.09 20.66 -8.56
C ASN A 435 -1.11 19.91 -9.16
N ALA A 436 -1.66 18.89 -8.47
CA ALA A 436 -2.62 17.98 -9.11
C ALA A 436 -3.89 18.71 -9.57
N LEU A 437 -4.51 19.54 -8.71
CA LEU A 437 -5.76 20.23 -9.07
C LEU A 437 -5.58 21.34 -10.08
N ASP A 438 -4.38 21.91 -10.17
CA ASP A 438 -4.06 22.91 -11.20
C ASP A 438 -3.87 22.29 -12.58
N ARG A 439 -3.51 21.00 -12.65
CA ARG A 439 -3.22 20.29 -13.90
C ARG A 439 -4.35 19.39 -14.36
N LEU A 440 -5.07 18.78 -13.43
CA LEU A 440 -6.13 17.79 -13.66
C LEU A 440 -7.49 18.41 -13.27
N ARG A 441 -7.98 19.30 -14.14
CA ARG A 441 -9.17 20.13 -13.85
C ARG A 441 -10.48 19.54 -14.34
N ALA A 442 -10.46 18.45 -15.09
CA ALA A 442 -11.69 17.83 -15.56
C ALA A 442 -12.44 17.19 -14.39
N GLU A 443 -13.76 17.10 -14.50
CA GLU A 443 -14.64 16.55 -13.45
C GLU A 443 -14.61 15.01 -13.44
N ARG A 444 -13.41 14.45 -13.28
CA ARG A 444 -13.15 13.02 -13.12
C ARG A 444 -12.61 12.70 -11.74
N THR A 445 -12.90 11.50 -11.25
CA THR A 445 -12.35 11.00 -9.99
C THR A 445 -10.84 10.87 -10.12
N ILE A 446 -10.11 11.44 -9.17
CA ILE A 446 -8.65 11.26 -9.08
C ILE A 446 -8.36 10.21 -8.02
N VAL A 447 -7.49 9.27 -8.33
CA VAL A 447 -7.07 8.19 -7.42
C VAL A 447 -5.59 8.36 -7.11
N LEU A 448 -5.26 8.43 -5.82
CA LEU A 448 -3.88 8.42 -5.33
C LEU A 448 -3.54 7.02 -4.87
N MET A 449 -2.78 6.31 -5.70
CA MET A 449 -2.44 4.91 -5.47
C MET A 449 -1.05 4.81 -4.86
N ASN A 450 -0.89 3.95 -3.85
CA ASN A 450 0.40 3.73 -3.21
C ASN A 450 0.55 2.33 -2.61
N ASP A 451 1.79 1.84 -2.56
CA ASP A 451 2.18 0.70 -1.75
C ASP A 451 2.13 1.07 -0.26
N PHE A 452 1.81 0.10 0.57
CA PHE A 452 1.82 0.20 2.03
C PHE A 452 1.00 1.39 2.54
N ILE A 453 -0.21 1.56 2.00
CA ILE A 453 -1.07 2.75 2.15
C ILE A 453 -1.03 3.33 3.56
N ASP A 454 -0.81 4.63 3.68
CA ASP A 454 -0.49 5.26 4.96
C ASP A 454 -1.23 6.59 5.18
N GLY A 455 -1.03 7.17 6.35
CA GLY A 455 -1.70 8.42 6.72
C GLY A 455 -1.37 9.59 5.79
N ALA A 456 -0.14 9.65 5.28
CA ALA A 456 0.29 10.72 4.39
C ALA A 456 -0.47 10.69 3.06
N THR A 457 -0.62 9.50 2.47
CA THR A 457 -1.38 9.30 1.24
C THR A 457 -2.85 9.65 1.43
N VAL A 458 -3.46 9.15 2.52
CA VAL A 458 -4.89 9.37 2.78
C VAL A 458 -5.21 10.82 3.08
N ASP A 459 -4.46 11.48 3.97
CA ASP A 459 -4.70 12.89 4.28
C ASP A 459 -4.53 13.77 3.04
N THR A 460 -3.62 13.40 2.14
CA THR A 460 -3.48 14.08 0.84
C THR A 460 -4.76 13.98 0.01
N SER A 461 -5.38 12.80 -0.09
CA SER A 461 -6.61 12.63 -0.85
C SER A 461 -7.80 13.36 -0.20
N ILE A 462 -7.89 13.36 1.12
CA ILE A 462 -8.92 14.08 1.89
C ILE A 462 -8.78 15.59 1.67
N MET A 463 -7.57 16.12 1.79
CA MET A 463 -7.27 17.55 1.58
C MET A 463 -7.69 18.01 0.18
N LEU A 464 -7.32 17.24 -0.86
CA LEU A 464 -7.66 17.57 -2.24
C LEU A 464 -9.16 17.42 -2.52
N SER A 465 -9.83 16.44 -1.91
CA SER A 465 -11.28 16.30 -1.99
C SER A 465 -12.00 17.52 -1.42
N HIS A 466 -11.57 17.99 -0.25
CA HIS A 466 -12.12 19.19 0.37
C HIS A 466 -11.96 20.42 -0.53
N GLN A 467 -10.79 20.59 -1.14
CA GLN A 467 -10.55 21.67 -2.09
C GLN A 467 -11.48 21.59 -3.30
N ARG A 468 -11.61 20.41 -3.94
CA ARG A 468 -12.49 20.23 -5.12
C ARG A 468 -13.97 20.43 -4.81
N LEU A 469 -14.43 20.09 -3.60
CA LEU A 469 -15.84 20.20 -3.21
C LEU A 469 -16.22 21.58 -2.64
N SER A 470 -15.21 22.41 -2.31
CA SER A 470 -15.41 23.79 -1.86
C SER A 470 -15.47 24.82 -2.99
N LEU A 471 -15.09 24.41 -4.21
CA LEU A 471 -15.17 25.19 -5.46
C LEU A 471 -16.57 25.10 -6.05
#